data_AF-A0A067PZ46-F1
#
_entry.id   AF-A0A067PZ46-F1
#
_cell.length_a   1.000
_cell.length_b   1.000
_cell.length_c   1.000
_cell.angle_alpha   90.00
_cell.angle_beta   90.00
_cell.angle_gamma   90.00
#
_symmetry.space_group_name_H-M   'P 1'
#
loop_
_entity.id
_entity.type
_entity.pdbx_description
1 polymer ?
#
loop_
_entity_poly.entity_id
_entity_poly.type
_entity_poly.pdbx_seq_one_letter_code
_entity_poly.pdbx_strand_id
1 'polypeptide(L)' 'QCPPEIWSIICRLACLDGGFTGRSLSLVSRYIHHVSKPFKFQSVAVVGFKQMDGFASILETTPPELKNVQYLFM' A
#
# COMPACT_ATOMS: atom_id res chain seq x y z
N GLN A 1 15.43 -4.35 -16.00
CA GLN A 1 14.53 -4.13 -14.85
C GLN A 1 15.37 -4.23 -13.59
N CYS A 2 15.18 -3.34 -12.60
CA CYS A 2 15.92 -3.43 -11.33
C CYS A 2 15.50 -4.67 -10.53
N PRO A 3 16.35 -5.21 -9.64
CA PRO A 3 15.98 -6.32 -8.77
C PRO A 3 14.83 -5.97 -7.82
N PRO A 4 13.98 -6.95 -7.44
CA PRO A 4 12.88 -6.74 -6.49
C PRO A 4 13.32 -6.18 -5.12
N GLU A 5 14.53 -6.48 -4.67
CA GLU A 5 15.10 -6.02 -3.40
C GLU A 5 15.29 -4.49 -3.41
N ILE A 6 15.73 -3.95 -4.55
CA ILE A 6 15.87 -2.50 -4.72
C ILE A 6 14.50 -1.83 -4.76
N TRP A 7 13.54 -2.43 -5.48
CA TRP A 7 12.15 -1.96 -5.46
C TRP A 7 11.54 -1.99 -4.07
N SER A 8 11.86 -2.99 -3.27
CA SER A 8 11.39 -3.09 -1.89
C SER A 8 11.90 -1.93 -1.04
N ILE A 9 13.18 -1.56 -1.18
CA ILE A 9 13.76 -0.39 -0.50
C ILE A 9 13.06 0.89 -0.97
N ILE A 10 12.90 1.07 -2.27
CA ILE A 10 12.24 2.26 -2.85
C ILE A 10 10.81 2.37 -2.35
N CYS A 11 10.02 1.30 -2.46
CA CYS A 11 8.61 1.29 -2.06
C CYS A 11 8.45 1.55 -0.56
N ARG A 12 9.32 0.97 0.28
CA ARG A 12 9.33 1.21 1.72
C ARG A 12 9.54 2.68 2.06
N LEU A 13 10.42 3.37 1.35
CA LEU A 13 10.71 4.79 1.58
C LEU A 13 9.65 5.71 0.96
N ALA A 14 9.06 5.31 -0.17
CA ALA A 14 8.13 6.17 -0.91
C ALA A 14 6.67 6.05 -0.44
N CYS A 15 6.23 4.89 0.07
CA CYS A 15 4.84 4.64 0.49
C CYS A 15 4.57 5.14 1.92
N LEU A 16 4.80 6.43 2.17
CA LEU A 16 4.62 7.09 3.48
C LEU A 16 3.59 8.24 3.43
N ASP A 17 2.84 8.33 2.34
CA ASP A 17 2.02 9.48 1.96
C ASP A 17 0.51 9.21 2.00
N GLY A 18 0.04 8.47 3.01
CA GLY A 18 -1.38 8.16 3.19
C GLY A 18 -1.95 7.22 2.11
N GLY A 19 -1.09 6.55 1.35
CA GLY A 19 -1.46 5.50 0.39
C GLY A 19 -1.48 5.96 -1.06
N PHE A 20 -1.19 7.23 -1.33
CA PHE A 20 -1.19 7.79 -2.68
C PHE A 20 -0.09 7.15 -3.56
N THR A 21 1.14 7.06 -3.06
CA THR A 21 2.25 6.46 -3.81
C THR A 21 2.05 4.96 -4.02
N GLY A 22 1.65 4.22 -2.98
CA GLY A 22 1.38 2.78 -3.09
C GLY A 22 0.30 2.44 -4.12
N ARG A 23 -0.75 3.27 -4.20
CA ARG A 23 -1.79 3.16 -5.25
C ARG A 23 -1.23 3.47 -6.63
N SER A 24 -0.47 4.55 -6.79
CA SER A 24 0.10 4.97 -8.07
C SER A 24 1.04 3.90 -8.64
N LEU A 25 1.93 3.34 -7.82
CA LEU A 25 2.84 2.26 -8.22
C LEU A 25 2.09 1.03 -8.72
N SER A 26 0.99 0.67 -8.06
CA SER A 26 0.16 -0.48 -8.42
C SER A 26 -0.47 -0.39 -9.82
N LEU A 27 -0.46 0.79 -10.45
CA LEU A 27 -1.06 1.07 -11.76
C LEU A 27 -0.02 1.22 -12.88
N VAL A 28 1.28 1.26 -12.58
CA VAL A 28 2.34 1.54 -13.57
C VAL A 28 2.51 0.39 -14.57
N SER A 29 2.66 -0.83 -14.06
CA SER A 29 2.81 -2.05 -14.87
C SER A 29 2.56 -3.29 -14.03
N ARG A 30 2.41 -4.46 -14.68
CA ARG A 30 2.29 -5.74 -13.98
C ARG A 30 3.46 -6.01 -13.03
N TYR A 31 4.69 -5.72 -13.47
CA TYR A 31 5.88 -5.94 -12.65
C TYR A 31 5.85 -5.03 -11.40
N ILE A 32 5.63 -3.71 -11.59
CA ILE A 32 5.57 -2.76 -10.47
C ILE A 32 4.43 -3.11 -9.52
N HIS A 33 3.27 -3.48 -10.05
CA HIS A 33 2.14 -3.95 -9.25
C HIS A 33 2.52 -5.10 -8.30
N HIS A 34 3.28 -6.08 -8.79
CA HIS A 34 3.71 -7.20 -7.97
C HIS A 34 4.72 -6.79 -6.89
N VAL A 35 5.75 -6.02 -7.25
CA VAL A 35 6.82 -5.65 -6.30
C VAL A 35 6.38 -4.59 -5.28
N SER A 36 5.41 -3.72 -5.61
CA SER A 36 4.90 -2.71 -4.70
C SER A 36 3.80 -3.23 -3.77
N LYS A 37 3.24 -4.41 -4.05
CA LYS A 37 2.07 -4.97 -3.32
C LYS A 37 2.23 -4.99 -1.79
N PRO A 38 3.39 -5.40 -1.22
CA PRO A 38 3.57 -5.44 0.24
C PRO A 38 3.55 -4.06 0.92
N PHE A 39 3.78 -2.99 0.16
CA PHE A 39 3.88 -1.62 0.65
C PHE A 39 2.60 -0.81 0.42
N LYS A 40 1.60 -1.39 -0.26
CA LYS A 40 0.36 -0.71 -0.66
C LYS A 40 -0.40 -0.12 0.53
N PHE A 41 -0.44 -0.83 1.65
CA PHE A 41 -1.17 -0.42 2.86
C PHE A 41 -0.25 0.10 3.97
N GLN A 42 1.04 0.30 3.68
CA GLN A 42 2.03 0.74 4.66
C GLN A 42 1.63 2.05 5.35
N SER A 43 1.11 2.99 4.57
CA SER A 43 0.59 4.27 5.03
C SER A 43 -0.80 4.47 4.44
N VAL A 44 -1.78 4.80 5.28
CA VAL A 44 -3.17 4.98 4.87
C VAL A 44 -3.75 6.18 5.61
N ALA A 45 -4.31 7.12 4.84
CA ALA A 45 -5.15 8.19 5.38
C ALA A 45 -6.61 7.84 5.11
N VAL A 46 -7.42 7.85 6.16
CA VAL A 46 -8.84 7.50 6.12
C VAL A 46 -9.63 8.71 6.60
N VAL A 47 -10.37 9.35 5.70
CA VAL A 47 -11.16 10.54 6.04
C VAL A 47 -12.64 10.20 6.09
N GLY A 48 -13.19 10.24 7.29
CA GLY A 48 -14.61 10.06 7.57
C GLY A 48 -15.10 8.61 7.50
N PHE A 49 -16.35 8.41 7.93
CA PHE A 49 -16.92 7.09 8.18
C PHE A 49 -16.95 6.17 6.95
N LYS A 50 -17.28 6.72 5.77
CA LYS A 50 -17.35 5.93 4.53
C LYS A 50 -16.00 5.31 4.13
N GLN A 51 -14.91 6.05 4.31
CA GLN A 51 -13.58 5.53 4.00
C GLN A 51 -13.15 4.49 5.03
N MET A 52 -13.51 4.70 6.29
CA MET A 52 -13.20 3.77 7.38
C MET A 52 -13.87 2.41 7.18
N ASP A 53 -15.16 2.40 6.86
CA ASP A 53 -15.93 1.19 6.58
C ASP A 53 -15.38 0.44 5.35
N GLY A 54 -15.09 1.16 4.27
CA GLY A 54 -14.49 0.58 3.07
C GLY A 54 -13.09 0.03 3.32
N PHE A 55 -12.27 0.73 4.13
CA PHE A 55 -10.93 0.27 4.47
C PHE A 55 -10.96 -0.98 5.35
N ALA A 56 -11.87 -1.05 6.33
CA ALA A 56 -12.09 -2.24 7.15
C ALA A 56 -12.44 -3.46 6.27
N SER A 57 -13.39 -3.30 5.35
CA SER A 57 -13.77 -4.35 4.38
C SER A 57 -12.59 -4.83 3.52
N ILE A 58 -11.72 -3.91 3.09
CA ILE A 58 -10.49 -4.25 2.35
C ILE A 58 -9.52 -5.04 3.22
N LEU A 59 -9.31 -4.62 4.47
CA LEU A 59 -8.41 -5.32 5.39
C LEU A 59 -8.93 -6.71 5.75
N GLU A 60 -10.24 -6.94 5.84
CA GLU A 60 -10.80 -8.27 6.09
C GLU A 60 -10.46 -9.25 4.97
N THR A 61 -10.57 -8.81 3.72
CA THR A 61 -10.36 -9.64 2.52
C THR A 61 -8.89 -9.74 2.08
N THR A 62 -8.01 -8.90 2.61
CA THR A 62 -6.58 -8.92 2.28
C THR A 62 -5.88 -10.10 2.96
N PRO A 63 -4.91 -10.79 2.33
CA PRO A 63 -4.09 -11.80 3.01
C PRO A 63 -3.24 -11.21 4.14
N PRO A 64 -3.02 -11.91 5.27
CA PRO A 64 -2.27 -11.39 6.42
C PRO A 64 -0.89 -10.81 6.08
N GLU A 65 -0.19 -11.39 5.11
CA GLU A 65 1.17 -10.97 4.71
C GLU A 65 1.17 -9.59 4.03
N LEU A 66 0.00 -9.12 3.58
CA LEU A 66 -0.19 -7.85 2.90
C LEU A 66 -0.91 -6.81 3.77
N LYS A 67 -1.39 -7.18 4.97
CA LYS A 67 -2.02 -6.27 5.94
C LYS A 67 -1.00 -5.46 6.75
N ASN A 68 0.04 -4.97 6.09
CA ASN A 68 1.06 -4.19 6.77
C ASN A 68 0.65 -2.71 6.84
N VAL A 69 -0.02 -2.31 7.91
CA VAL A 69 -0.38 -0.90 8.20
C VAL A 69 0.54 -0.37 9.29
N GLN A 70 1.49 0.50 8.91
CA GLN A 70 2.43 1.11 9.87
C GLN A 70 2.02 2.53 10.25
N TYR A 71 1.43 3.27 9.31
CA TYR A 71 1.01 4.66 9.52
C TYR A 71 -0.46 4.80 9.15
N LEU A 72 -1.33 4.97 10.15
CA LEU A 72 -2.76 5.21 9.97
C LEU A 72 -3.09 6.63 10.41
N PHE A 73 -3.65 7.42 9.49
CA PHE A 73 -4.12 8.79 9.75
C PHE A 73 -5.65 8.82 9.62
N MET A 74 -6.33 9.47 10.56
CA MET A 74 -7.78 9.58 10.64
C MET A 74 -8.24 11.04 10.71
#